data_AF-A0A938UHM3-F1
#
_entry.id   AF-A0A938UHM3-F1
#
_cell.length_a   1.000
_cell.length_b   1.000
_cell.length_c   1.000
_cell.angle_alpha   90.00
_cell.angle_beta   90.00
_cell.angle_gamma   90.00
#
_symmetry.space_group_name_H-M   'P 1'
#
loop_
_entity.id
_entity.type
_entity.pdbx_description
1 polymer ?
#
loop_
_entity_poly.entity_id
_entity_poly.type
_entity_poly.pdbx_seq_one_letter_code
_entity_poly.pdbx_strand_id
1 'polypeptide(L)'
;MDITAKLTAVFWDTAVNPDQLLRLLRGDIEKIGHIDRAGLFRRLLTTYDWYTLLAMIPPDRLREALSDAVLDHLHPAGLKDRYRYARRILYG
;
A
#
# COMPACT_ATOMS: atom_id res chain seq x y z
N MET A 1 6.38 6.32 14.93
CA MET A 1 6.81 5.83 13.61
C MET A 1 6.61 6.96 12.62
N ASP A 2 7.64 7.31 11.85
CA ASP A 2 7.51 8.32 10.79
C ASP A 2 7.00 7.64 9.50
N ILE A 3 5.71 7.86 9.19
CA ILE A 3 5.05 7.28 8.02
C ILE A 3 5.63 7.88 6.74
N THR A 4 5.94 9.17 6.74
CA THR A 4 6.43 9.91 5.59
C THR A 4 7.82 9.42 5.18
N ALA A 5 8.69 9.15 6.15
CA ALA A 5 9.99 8.54 5.92
C ALA A 5 9.88 7.14 5.30
N LYS A 6 8.95 6.31 5.80
CA LYS A 6 8.69 4.97 5.24
C LYS A 6 8.15 5.04 3.81
N LEU A 7 7.18 5.91 3.54
CA LEU A 7 6.64 6.10 2.19
C LEU A 7 7.74 6.51 1.20
N THR A 8 8.62 7.43 1.60
CA THR A 8 9.73 7.89 0.76
C THR A 8 10.73 6.77 0.49
N ALA A 9 11.04 5.94 1.49
CA ALA A 9 11.96 4.82 1.35
C ALA A 9 11.50 3.79 0.29
N VAL A 10 10.19 3.63 0.11
CA VAL A 10 9.62 2.72 -0.90
C VAL A 10 9.74 3.27 -2.33
N PHE A 11 9.93 4.58 -2.48
CA PHE A 11 10.08 5.28 -3.77
C PHE A 11 11.44 5.99 -3.88
N TRP A 12 12.48 5.42 -3.27
CA TRP A 12 13.83 6.01 -3.27
C TRP A 12 14.40 6.26 -4.68
N ASP A 13 13.92 5.50 -5.68
CA ASP A 13 14.28 5.56 -7.09
C ASP A 13 13.54 6.66 -7.87
N THR A 14 12.57 7.33 -7.24
CA THR A 14 11.69 8.30 -7.89
C THR A 14 11.67 9.62 -7.12
N ALA A 15 11.80 10.75 -7.83
CA ALA A 15 11.63 12.07 -7.24
C ALA A 15 10.15 12.33 -6.94
N VAL A 16 9.67 11.87 -5.77
CA VAL A 16 8.29 12.06 -5.31
C VAL A 16 8.27 12.92 -4.07
N ASN A 17 7.34 13.87 -4.01
CA ASN A 17 7.13 14.66 -2.81
C ASN A 17 6.50 13.78 -1.70
N PRO A 18 7.10 13.70 -0.50
CA PRO A 18 6.58 12.89 0.59
C PRO A 18 5.15 13.26 1.04
N ASP A 19 4.78 14.54 1.01
CA ASP A 19 3.42 14.99 1.32
C ASP A 19 2.41 14.49 0.29
N GLN A 20 2.82 14.42 -0.99
CA GLN A 20 1.96 13.86 -2.03
C GLN A 20 1.74 12.36 -1.79
N LEU A 21 2.77 11.60 -1.40
CA LEU A 21 2.62 10.17 -1.07
C LEU A 21 1.66 9.97 0.10
N LEU A 22 1.75 10.81 1.14
CA LEU A 22 0.83 10.75 2.27
C LEU A 22 -0.61 11.07 1.86
N ARG A 23 -0.81 12.09 1.02
CA ARG A 23 -2.12 12.43 0.45
C ARG A 23 -2.67 11.32 -0.43
N LEU A 24 -1.83 10.65 -1.23
CA LEU A 24 -2.23 9.52 -2.05
C LEU A 24 -2.66 8.33 -1.18
N LEU A 25 -1.91 8.04 -0.11
CA LEU A 25 -2.23 6.99 0.85
C LEU A 25 -3.59 7.23 1.53
N ARG A 26 -3.87 8.48 1.91
CA ARG A 26 -5.14 8.90 2.56
C ARG A 26 -6.33 8.95 1.60
N GLY A 27 -6.06 8.96 0.29
CA GLY A 27 -7.07 9.13 -0.75
C GLY A 27 -7.45 10.58 -1.01
N ASP A 28 -6.65 11.55 -0.55
CA ASP A 28 -6.84 12.98 -0.84
C ASP A 28 -6.50 13.31 -2.30
N ILE A 29 -5.72 12.46 -2.96
CA ILE A 29 -5.40 12.51 -4.39
C ILE A 29 -5.45 11.09 -4.98
N GLU A 30 -5.69 11.01 -6.30
CA GLU A 30 -5.79 9.73 -7.02
C GLU A 30 -4.45 9.23 -7.57
N LYS A 31 -3.52 10.14 -7.92
CA LYS A 31 -2.23 9.79 -8.53
C LYS A 31 -1.16 10.87 -8.34
N ILE A 32 0.10 10.48 -8.48
CA ILE A 32 1.28 11.35 -8.54
C ILE A 32 2.10 10.95 -9.78
N GLY A 33 2.03 11.76 -10.84
CA GLY A 33 2.63 11.37 -12.13
C GLY A 33 2.07 10.04 -12.63
N HIS A 34 2.92 9.02 -12.70
CA HIS A 34 2.57 7.64 -13.09
C HIS A 34 2.24 6.72 -11.90
N ILE A 35 2.36 7.20 -10.66
CA ILE A 35 2.08 6.42 -9.46
C ILE A 35 0.61 6.60 -9.10
N ASP A 36 -0.17 5.54 -9.23
CA ASP A 36 -1.53 5.46 -8.71
C ASP A 36 -1.56 4.82 -7.31
N ARG A 37 -2.72 4.88 -6.66
CA ARG A 37 -2.89 4.33 -5.30
C ARG A 37 -2.70 2.82 -5.26
N ALA A 38 -3.14 2.11 -6.28
CA ALA A 38 -2.93 0.66 -6.40
C ALA A 38 -1.44 0.31 -6.48
N GLY A 39 -0.64 1.10 -7.20
CA GLY A 39 0.82 0.97 -7.28
C GLY A 39 1.50 1.26 -5.94
N LEU A 40 1.04 2.29 -5.22
CA LEU A 40 1.48 2.57 -3.86
C LEU A 40 1.22 1.38 -2.93
N PHE A 41 -0.01 0.86 -2.89
CA PHE A 41 -0.36 -0.29 -2.05
C PHE A 41 0.45 -1.52 -2.43
N ARG A 42 0.60 -1.82 -3.72
CA ARG A 42 1.45 -2.93 -4.19
C ARG A 42 2.85 -2.85 -3.62
N ARG A 43 3.52 -1.70 -3.76
CA ARG A 43 4.88 -1.53 -3.23
C ARG A 43 4.90 -1.71 -1.71
N LEU A 44 3.96 -1.09 -0.98
CA LEU A 44 3.87 -1.25 0.48
C LEU A 44 3.73 -2.71 0.90
N LEU A 45 2.78 -3.44 0.30
CA LEU A 45 2.53 -4.86 0.58
C LEU A 45 3.74 -5.76 0.25
N THR A 46 4.57 -5.37 -0.72
CA THR A 46 5.81 -6.12 -1.02
C THR A 46 7.00 -5.75 -0.15
N THR A 47 7.02 -4.55 0.44
CA THR A 47 8.19 -4.02 1.15
C THR A 47 8.10 -4.21 2.66
N TYR A 48 6.91 -4.09 3.24
CA TYR A 48 6.72 -4.07 4.69
C TYR A 48 5.98 -5.30 5.22
N ASP A 49 6.31 -5.66 6.46
CA ASP A 49 5.59 -6.71 7.18
C ASP A 49 4.17 -6.26 7.58
N TRP A 50 3.34 -7.23 7.96
CA TRP A 50 1.93 -7.01 8.28
C TRP A 50 1.69 -5.97 9.37
N TYR A 51 2.49 -5.95 10.44
CA TYR A 51 2.28 -5.01 11.54
C TYR A 51 2.65 -3.58 11.12
N THR A 52 3.73 -3.43 10.34
CA THR A 52 4.07 -2.14 9.74
C THR A 52 2.95 -1.64 8.83
N LEU A 53 2.35 -2.51 8.01
CA LEU A 53 1.24 -2.15 7.13
C LEU A 53 0.01 -1.68 7.91
N LEU A 54 -0.38 -2.40 8.97
CA LEU A 54 -1.49 -2.00 9.84
C LEU A 54 -1.25 -0.67 10.56
N ALA A 55 0.00 -0.35 10.88
CA ALA A 55 0.36 0.93 11.50
C ALA A 55 0.41 2.09 10.50
N MET A 56 0.62 1.81 9.21
CA MET A 56 0.72 2.82 8.15
C MET A 56 -0.60 3.10 7.44
N ILE A 57 -1.34 2.05 7.10
CA ILE A 57 -2.52 2.13 6.24
C ILE A 57 -3.77 2.29 7.12
N PRO A 58 -4.53 3.39 6.97
CA PRO A 58 -5.78 3.58 7.71
C PRO A 58 -6.77 2.43 7.48
N PRO A 59 -7.59 2.02 8.47
CA PRO A 59 -8.52 0.90 8.33
C PRO A 59 -9.49 1.01 7.15
N ASP A 60 -9.93 2.23 6.82
CA ASP A 60 -10.78 2.54 5.66
C ASP A 60 -10.05 2.28 4.32
N ARG A 61 -8.72 2.41 4.29
CA ARG A 61 -7.86 2.17 3.12
C ARG A 61 -7.31 0.77 3.07
N LEU A 62 -7.23 0.06 4.19
CA LEU A 62 -6.73 -1.30 4.23
C LEU A 62 -7.59 -2.24 3.36
N ARG A 63 -8.92 -2.02 3.33
CA ARG A 63 -9.81 -2.78 2.45
C ARG A 63 -9.50 -2.55 0.97
N GLU A 64 -9.18 -1.32 0.59
CA GLU A 64 -8.76 -0.94 -0.77
C GLU A 64 -7.40 -1.56 -1.11
N ALA A 65 -6.45 -1.51 -0.17
CA ALA A 65 -5.13 -2.13 -0.32
C ALA A 65 -5.19 -3.65 -0.52
N LEU A 66 -6.19 -4.31 0.07
CA LEU A 66 -6.42 -5.75 -0.08
C LEU A 66 -7.40 -6.09 -1.23
N SER A 67 -7.81 -5.12 -2.05
CA SER A 67 -8.70 -5.38 -3.18
C SER A 67 -8.04 -6.24 -4.26
N ASP A 68 -8.85 -6.90 -5.09
CA ASP A 68 -8.32 -7.70 -6.21
C ASP A 68 -7.50 -6.85 -7.19
N ALA A 69 -7.85 -5.57 -7.38
CA ALA A 69 -7.09 -4.62 -8.20
C ALA A 69 -5.63 -4.43 -7.73
N VAL A 70 -5.35 -4.63 -6.44
CA VAL A 70 -3.99 -4.57 -5.88
C VAL A 70 -3.37 -5.96 -5.85
N LEU A 71 -4.10 -6.93 -5.27
CA LEU A 71 -3.57 -8.26 -5.02
C LEU A 71 -3.30 -9.04 -6.31
N ASP A 72 -4.06 -8.81 -7.38
CA ASP A 72 -3.88 -9.56 -8.63
C ASP A 72 -2.56 -9.33 -9.33
N HIS A 73 -1.95 -8.18 -9.06
CA HIS A 73 -0.64 -7.78 -9.56
C HIS A 73 0.48 -7.99 -8.53
N LEU A 74 0.20 -8.64 -7.40
CA LEU A 74 1.17 -8.90 -6.35
C LEU A 74 1.94 -10.21 -6.62
N HIS A 75 3.26 -10.13 -6.53
CA HIS A 75 4.16 -11.28 -6.67
C HIS A 75 5.12 -11.35 -5.48
N PRO A 76 5.54 -12.56 -5.06
CA PRO A 76 5.18 -13.89 -5.59
C PRO A 76 3.79 -14.37 -5.16
N ALA A 77 3.29 -15.47 -5.77
CA ALA A 77 1.95 -16.02 -5.49
C ALA A 77 1.69 -16.32 -4.00
N GLY A 78 2.70 -16.82 -3.27
CA GLY A 78 2.55 -17.06 -1.83
C GLY A 78 2.27 -15.79 -1.01
N LEU A 79 2.77 -14.63 -1.44
CA LEU A 79 2.46 -13.35 -0.79
C LEU A 79 1.01 -12.95 -1.06
N LYS A 80 0.58 -13.11 -2.31
CA LYS A 80 -0.81 -12.87 -2.73
C LYS A 80 -1.80 -13.69 -1.92
N ASP A 81 -1.53 -14.98 -1.70
CA ASP A 81 -2.41 -15.87 -0.95
C ASP A 81 -2.49 -15.50 0.54
N ARG A 82 -1.37 -15.05 1.15
CA ARG A 82 -1.37 -14.53 2.52
C ARG A 82 -2.29 -13.31 2.67
N TYR A 83 -2.24 -12.37 1.74
CA TYR A 83 -3.09 -11.18 1.79
C TYR A 83 -4.55 -11.47 1.47
N ARG A 84 -4.83 -12.44 0.58
CA ARG A 84 -6.20 -12.94 0.38
C ARG A 84 -6.76 -13.59 1.64
N TYR A 85 -5.94 -14.36 2.36
CA TYR A 85 -6.32 -14.90 3.66
C TYR A 85 -6.60 -13.78 4.66
N ALA A 86 -5.70 -12.80 4.80
CA ALA A 86 -5.90 -11.65 5.69
C ALA A 86 -7.21 -10.89 5.36
N ARG A 87 -7.49 -10.65 4.07
CA ARG A 87 -8.74 -10.04 3.62
C ARG A 87 -9.97 -10.82 4.07
N ARG A 88 -9.93 -12.15 3.91
CA ARG A 88 -11.03 -13.03 4.32
C ARG A 88 -11.26 -13.01 5.82
N ILE A 89 -10.20 -12.90 6.64
CA ILE A 89 -10.34 -12.82 8.10
C ILE A 89 -10.90 -11.46 8.54
N LEU A 90 -10.50 -10.37 7.88
CA LEU A 90 -10.90 -9.00 8.28
C LEU A 90 -12.26 -8.57 7.73
N TYR A 91 -12.64 -9.05 6.55
CA TYR A 91 -13.81 -8.55 5.80
C TYR A 91 -14.66 -9.64 5.16
N GLY A 92 -14.34 -10.91 5.39
CA GLY A 92 -15.07 -12.07 4.88
C GLY A 92 -16.15 -12.58 5.81
#